data_AF-A0A956CQD9-F1
#
_entry.id   AF-A0A956CQD9-F1
#
_cell.length_a   1.000
_cell.length_b   1.000
_cell.length_c   1.000
_cell.angle_alpha   90.00
_cell.angle_beta   90.00
_cell.angle_gamma   90.00
#
_symmetry.space_group_name_H-M   'P 1'
#
loop_
_entity.id
_entity.type
_entity.pdbx_description
1 polymer ?
#
loop_
_entity_poly.entity_id
_entity_poly.type
_entity_poly.pdbx_seq_one_letter_code
_entity_poly.pdbx_strand_id
1 'polypeptide(L)'
;PGHVGAVASLAGDAGFEVSLRPMFGPACVAFEGAGGFGPFAERLRAEGPRSGGEYDAAFFVAAAAAYAPEPTAPFPHAALPVDLRTAEVIPAVWERWLAQDPLVRSETQEATDALGALTCLALDAGNRDEYGLHFAARALANRFRARGIAVDHTEFDGGHRGTTPRFEAVLPRVIAAIARR
;
A
#
# COMPACT_ATOMS: atom_id res chain seq x y z
N PRO A 1 -15.44 11.01 8.98
CA PRO A 1 -15.81 10.65 10.38
C PRO A 1 -17.24 10.08 10.44
N GLY A 2 -17.51 9.11 11.33
CA GLY A 2 -18.88 8.63 11.61
C GLY A 2 -19.45 7.50 10.74
N HIS A 3 -18.72 7.01 9.72
CA HIS A 3 -19.18 5.92 8.84
C HIS A 3 -18.40 4.61 9.07
N VAL A 4 -17.14 4.71 9.48
CA VAL A 4 -16.26 3.57 9.77
C VAL A 4 -16.02 3.52 11.28
N GLY A 5 -16.35 2.38 11.89
CA GLY A 5 -16.19 2.17 13.33
C GLY A 5 -14.91 1.43 13.73
N ALA A 6 -14.39 0.58 12.86
CA ALA A 6 -13.19 -0.22 13.12
C ALA A 6 -12.39 -0.44 11.83
N VAL A 7 -11.07 -0.54 11.96
CA VAL A 7 -10.13 -0.79 10.86
C VAL A 7 -9.10 -1.84 11.27
N ALA A 8 -8.78 -2.74 10.36
CA ALA A 8 -7.61 -3.61 10.45
C ALA A 8 -6.80 -3.53 9.15
N SER A 9 -5.51 -3.27 9.28
CA SER A 9 -4.54 -3.32 8.19
C SER A 9 -3.64 -4.54 8.40
N LEU A 10 -3.68 -5.51 7.47
CA LEU A 10 -2.89 -6.73 7.51
C LEU A 10 -1.85 -6.66 6.39
N ALA A 11 -0.61 -6.32 6.73
CA ALA A 11 0.46 -6.00 5.79
C ALA A 11 -0.05 -5.01 4.70
N GLY A 12 -0.70 -3.93 5.13
CA GLY A 12 -1.20 -2.91 4.22
C GLY A 12 -0.13 -1.90 3.83
N ASP A 13 -0.19 -1.45 2.57
CA ASP A 13 0.76 -0.50 2.01
C ASP A 13 0.75 0.84 2.76
N ALA A 14 1.91 1.24 3.24
CA ALA A 14 2.19 2.57 3.77
C ALA A 14 3.70 2.81 3.74
N GLY A 15 4.13 4.03 4.03
CA GLY A 15 5.55 4.40 4.04
C GLY A 15 6.18 4.08 2.69
N PHE A 16 5.63 4.67 1.61
CA PHE A 16 5.92 4.29 0.24
C PHE A 16 7.40 4.43 -0.14
N GLU A 17 8.15 5.31 0.53
CA GLU A 17 9.61 5.40 0.43
C GLU A 17 10.33 4.10 0.85
N VAL A 18 9.76 3.36 1.80
CA VAL A 18 10.30 2.09 2.29
C VAL A 18 9.69 0.93 1.53
N SER A 19 8.39 0.96 1.26
CA SER A 19 7.67 -0.20 0.72
C SER A 19 7.62 -0.28 -0.80
N LEU A 20 7.43 0.86 -1.48
CA LEU A 20 7.23 0.89 -2.94
C LEU A 20 8.48 1.30 -3.70
N ARG A 21 9.28 2.25 -3.17
CA ARG A 21 10.49 2.74 -3.85
C ARG A 21 11.49 1.63 -4.21
N PRO A 22 11.74 0.61 -3.36
CA PRO A 22 12.62 -0.50 -3.73
C PRO A 22 12.11 -1.34 -4.93
N MET A 23 10.80 -1.30 -5.21
CA MET A 23 10.19 -2.07 -6.30
C MET A 23 10.34 -1.42 -7.67
N PHE A 24 10.83 -0.17 -7.77
CA PHE A 24 10.88 0.57 -9.04
C PHE A 24 11.75 -0.10 -10.10
N GLY A 25 12.95 -0.56 -9.72
CA GLY A 25 13.85 -1.27 -10.62
C GLY A 25 13.22 -2.55 -11.20
N PRO A 26 12.77 -3.49 -10.35
CA PRO A 26 12.05 -4.69 -10.80
C PRO A 26 10.84 -4.40 -11.69
N ALA A 27 10.04 -3.37 -11.37
CA ALA A 27 8.91 -2.97 -12.20
C ALA A 27 9.37 -2.47 -13.59
N CYS A 28 10.42 -1.64 -13.66
CA CYS A 28 11.00 -1.19 -14.93
C CYS A 28 11.49 -2.37 -15.78
N VAL A 29 12.16 -3.36 -15.19
CA VAL A 29 12.59 -4.58 -15.89
C VAL A 29 11.39 -5.34 -16.49
N ALA A 30 10.31 -5.50 -15.72
CA ALA A 30 9.11 -6.18 -16.19
C ALA A 30 8.41 -5.41 -17.33
N PHE A 31 8.35 -4.08 -17.24
CA PHE A 31 7.78 -3.23 -18.28
C PHE A 31 8.65 -3.22 -19.53
N GLU A 32 9.97 -3.10 -19.42
CA GLU A 32 10.88 -3.13 -20.56
C GLU A 32 10.82 -4.48 -21.29
N GLY A 33 10.84 -5.60 -20.55
CA GLY A 33 10.67 -6.94 -21.13
C GLY A 33 9.33 -7.17 -21.83
N ALA A 34 8.33 -6.32 -21.56
CA ALA A 34 7.04 -6.33 -22.22
C ALA A 34 6.93 -5.40 -23.43
N GLY A 35 7.97 -4.61 -23.74
CA GLY A 35 7.92 -3.56 -24.74
C GLY A 35 7.37 -2.22 -24.23
N GLY A 36 7.25 -2.05 -22.91
CA GLY A 36 6.85 -0.80 -22.24
C GLY A 36 5.62 -0.95 -21.35
N PHE A 37 5.25 0.15 -20.68
CA PHE A 37 4.15 0.19 -19.72
C PHE A 37 2.77 -0.12 -20.34
N GLY A 38 2.45 0.48 -21.49
CA GLY A 38 1.20 0.20 -22.22
C GLY A 38 1.09 -1.27 -22.68
N PRO A 39 2.09 -1.80 -23.43
CA PRO A 39 2.11 -3.21 -23.82
C PRO A 39 2.04 -4.19 -22.65
N PHE A 40 2.72 -3.89 -21.54
CA PHE A 40 2.58 -4.68 -20.31
C PHE A 40 1.14 -4.67 -19.79
N ALA A 41 0.52 -3.49 -19.68
CA ALA A 41 -0.84 -3.36 -19.17
C ALA A 41 -1.88 -4.07 -20.05
N GLU A 42 -1.73 -4.02 -21.38
CA GLU A 42 -2.60 -4.75 -22.31
C GLU A 42 -2.46 -6.26 -22.15
N ARG A 43 -1.22 -6.76 -22.06
CA ARG A 43 -0.97 -8.17 -21.81
C ARG A 43 -1.52 -8.61 -20.45
N LEU A 44 -1.28 -7.81 -19.41
CA LEU A 44 -1.77 -8.08 -18.06
C LEU A 44 -3.29 -8.22 -18.06
N ARG A 45 -4.00 -7.35 -18.78
CA ARG A 45 -5.46 -7.40 -18.91
C ARG A 45 -5.94 -8.67 -19.62
N ALA A 46 -5.22 -9.12 -20.65
CA ALA A 46 -5.62 -10.26 -21.47
C ALA A 46 -5.28 -11.61 -20.83
N GLU A 47 -4.13 -11.70 -20.17
CA GLU A 47 -3.52 -12.98 -19.79
C GLU A 47 -3.13 -13.09 -18.31
N GLY A 48 -3.11 -11.97 -17.58
CA GLY A 48 -2.61 -11.91 -16.21
C GLY A 48 -1.08 -11.92 -16.11
N PRO A 49 -0.54 -11.80 -14.89
CA PRO A 49 0.89 -11.84 -14.62
C PRO A 49 1.44 -13.27 -14.71
N ARG A 50 2.63 -13.43 -15.30
CA ARG A 50 3.25 -14.74 -15.59
C ARG A 50 4.34 -15.15 -14.60
N SER A 51 4.76 -14.26 -13.71
CA SER A 51 5.81 -14.51 -12.72
C SER A 51 5.61 -13.63 -11.48
N GLY A 52 6.33 -13.92 -10.39
CA GLY A 52 6.31 -13.07 -9.20
C GLY A 52 6.67 -11.61 -9.48
N GLY A 53 7.69 -11.37 -10.32
CA GLY A 53 8.05 -10.01 -10.71
C GLY A 53 6.98 -9.30 -11.56
N GLU A 54 6.22 -10.06 -12.37
CA GLU A 54 5.08 -9.48 -13.09
C GLU A 54 3.88 -9.22 -12.18
N TYR A 55 3.69 -9.99 -11.10
CA TYR A 55 2.69 -9.65 -10.08
C TYR A 55 3.02 -8.30 -9.42
N ASP A 56 4.29 -8.07 -9.09
CA ASP A 56 4.74 -6.79 -8.54
C ASP A 56 4.57 -5.65 -9.56
N ALA A 57 4.87 -5.89 -10.83
CA ALA A 57 4.64 -4.90 -11.88
C ALA A 57 3.14 -4.63 -12.15
N ALA A 58 2.28 -5.64 -11.99
CA ALA A 58 0.84 -5.48 -12.05
C ALA A 58 0.31 -4.57 -10.95
N PHE A 59 0.86 -4.67 -9.74
CA PHE A 59 0.59 -3.70 -8.67
C PHE A 59 0.91 -2.26 -9.13
N PHE A 60 2.05 -2.03 -9.81
CA PHE A 60 2.40 -0.70 -10.31
C PHE A 60 1.42 -0.15 -11.35
N VAL A 61 0.84 -0.98 -12.21
CA VAL A 61 -0.23 -0.56 -13.14
C VAL A 61 -1.44 -0.05 -12.34
N ALA A 62 -1.88 -0.81 -11.34
CA ALA A 62 -3.01 -0.44 -10.51
C ALA A 62 -2.73 0.81 -9.65
N ALA A 63 -1.56 0.88 -9.01
CA ALA A 63 -1.13 2.00 -8.19
C ALA A 63 -0.97 3.29 -9.01
N ALA A 64 -0.42 3.20 -10.23
CA ALA A 64 -0.35 4.35 -11.14
C ALA A 64 -1.74 4.89 -11.46
N ALA A 65 -2.69 4.00 -11.82
CA ALA A 65 -4.06 4.41 -12.12
C ALA A 65 -4.77 5.02 -10.90
N ALA A 66 -4.47 4.55 -9.69
CA ALA A 66 -5.08 5.06 -8.46
C ALA A 66 -4.46 6.40 -7.99
N TYR A 67 -3.13 6.53 -8.04
CA TYR A 67 -2.41 7.61 -7.37
C TYR A 67 -1.93 8.71 -8.32
N ALA A 68 -1.72 8.36 -9.60
CA ALA A 68 -1.35 9.31 -10.62
C ALA A 68 -2.12 9.07 -11.94
N PRO A 69 -3.47 9.15 -11.93
CA PRO A 69 -4.26 9.01 -13.15
C PRO A 69 -3.94 10.13 -14.15
N GLU A 70 -3.90 9.78 -15.43
CA GLU A 70 -3.69 10.65 -16.59
C GLU A 70 -4.74 10.33 -17.66
N PRO A 71 -5.97 10.87 -17.56
CA PRO A 71 -7.10 10.48 -18.41
C PRO A 71 -6.86 10.65 -19.92
N THR A 72 -5.97 11.56 -20.31
CA THR A 72 -5.64 11.86 -21.70
C THR A 72 -4.41 11.11 -22.22
N ALA A 73 -3.67 10.42 -21.35
CA ALA A 73 -2.53 9.61 -21.76
C ALA A 73 -2.99 8.32 -22.45
N PRO A 74 -2.13 7.64 -23.24
CA PRO A 74 -2.42 6.29 -23.74
C PRO A 74 -2.74 5.32 -22.61
N PHE A 75 -3.46 4.24 -22.92
CA PHE A 75 -3.72 3.15 -21.96
C PHE A 75 -2.40 2.69 -21.30
N PRO A 76 -2.33 2.57 -19.95
CA PRO A 76 -3.44 2.49 -18.99
C PRO A 76 -3.93 3.83 -18.38
N HIS A 77 -3.71 4.97 -19.04
CA HIS A 77 -4.20 6.29 -18.61
C HIS A 77 -3.65 6.72 -17.24
N ALA A 78 -2.34 6.52 -17.02
CA ALA A 78 -1.68 6.80 -15.75
C ALA A 78 -0.20 7.14 -15.93
N ALA A 79 0.37 7.83 -14.94
CA ALA A 79 1.79 8.15 -14.88
C ALA A 79 2.53 7.26 -13.86
N LEU A 80 3.71 6.77 -14.25
CA LEU A 80 4.62 6.08 -13.35
C LEU A 80 5.52 7.09 -12.62
N PRO A 81 5.90 6.85 -11.36
CA PRO A 81 6.76 7.72 -10.57
C PRO A 81 8.24 7.56 -10.94
N VAL A 82 8.54 6.89 -12.04
CA VAL A 82 9.87 6.45 -12.45
C VAL A 82 10.03 6.53 -13.96
N ASP A 83 11.20 6.97 -14.41
CA ASP A 83 11.61 6.91 -15.81
C ASP A 83 11.97 5.47 -16.18
N LEU A 84 11.24 4.89 -17.14
CA LEU A 84 11.38 3.47 -17.51
C LEU A 84 12.74 3.12 -18.10
N ARG A 85 13.49 4.09 -18.62
CA ARG A 85 14.79 3.85 -19.26
C ARG A 85 15.93 3.84 -18.24
N THR A 86 15.80 4.61 -17.16
CA THR A 86 16.88 4.85 -16.19
C THR A 86 16.56 4.37 -14.79
N ALA A 87 15.30 4.01 -14.52
CA ALA A 87 14.75 3.77 -13.19
C ALA A 87 14.91 4.97 -12.22
N GLU A 88 15.19 6.17 -12.73
CA GLU A 88 15.26 7.39 -11.93
C GLU A 88 13.86 7.87 -11.53
N VAL A 89 13.71 8.34 -10.29
CA VAL A 89 12.43 8.85 -9.78
C VAL A 89 12.06 10.13 -10.55
N ILE A 90 10.79 10.22 -10.97
CA ILE A 90 10.20 11.44 -11.52
C ILE A 90 9.53 12.18 -10.35
N PRO A 91 10.14 13.25 -9.79
CA PRO A 91 9.72 13.79 -8.51
C PRO A 91 8.26 14.25 -8.49
N ALA A 92 7.81 14.93 -9.55
CA ALA A 92 6.44 15.45 -9.62
C ALA A 92 5.37 14.34 -9.62
N VAL A 93 5.65 13.18 -10.21
CA VAL A 93 4.71 12.05 -10.17
C VAL A 93 4.82 11.32 -8.83
N TRP A 94 6.03 11.19 -8.30
CA TRP A 94 6.23 10.57 -6.99
C TRP A 94 5.57 11.33 -5.85
N GLU A 95 5.59 12.67 -5.88
CA GLU A 95 4.88 13.51 -4.91
C GLU A 95 3.36 13.22 -4.91
N ARG A 96 2.76 12.97 -6.08
CA ARG A 96 1.34 12.58 -6.19
C ARG A 96 1.07 11.23 -5.52
N TRP A 97 2.00 10.29 -5.66
CA TRP A 97 1.93 8.98 -4.98
C TRP A 97 2.09 9.13 -3.47
N LEU A 98 3.08 9.90 -3.02
CA LEU A 98 3.29 10.18 -1.59
C LEU A 98 2.10 10.89 -0.95
N ALA A 99 1.37 11.73 -1.68
CA ALA A 99 0.12 12.33 -1.20
C ALA A 99 -0.99 11.29 -0.91
N GLN A 100 -0.86 10.07 -1.44
CA GLN A 100 -1.75 8.94 -1.17
C GLN A 100 -1.22 7.98 -0.10
N ASP A 101 0.05 8.10 0.30
CA ASP A 101 0.67 7.24 1.33
C ASP A 101 -0.10 7.39 2.67
N PRO A 102 -0.67 6.31 3.24
CA PRO A 102 -1.33 6.35 4.54
C PRO A 102 -0.45 6.93 5.65
N LEU A 103 0.87 6.74 5.57
CA LEU A 103 1.82 7.34 6.50
C LEU A 103 1.76 8.87 6.41
N VAL A 104 1.85 9.45 5.21
CA VAL A 104 1.74 10.90 4.97
C VAL A 104 0.35 11.42 5.32
N ARG A 105 -0.71 10.77 4.84
CA ARG A 105 -2.11 11.19 5.06
C ARG A 105 -2.52 11.18 6.53
N SER A 106 -1.89 10.32 7.34
CA SER A 106 -2.15 10.26 8.78
C SER A 106 -1.68 11.47 9.59
N GLU A 107 -0.90 12.37 8.99
CA GLU A 107 -0.33 13.50 9.72
C GLU A 107 -1.33 14.63 10.01
N THR A 108 -2.47 14.64 9.32
CA THR A 108 -3.47 15.72 9.44
C THR A 108 -4.28 15.61 10.73
N GLN A 109 -4.81 16.76 11.21
CA GLN A 109 -5.73 16.76 12.34
C GLN A 109 -7.01 16.00 12.02
N GLU A 110 -7.54 16.11 10.80
CA GLU A 110 -8.72 15.36 10.37
C GLU A 110 -8.50 13.84 10.46
N ALA A 111 -7.33 13.35 10.03
CA ALA A 111 -6.99 11.94 10.17
C ALA A 111 -6.89 11.54 11.65
N THR A 112 -6.30 12.40 12.48
CA THR A 112 -6.19 12.18 13.93
C THR A 112 -7.57 12.03 14.57
N ASP A 113 -8.49 12.94 14.28
CA ASP A 113 -9.86 12.92 14.82
C ASP A 113 -10.63 11.69 14.31
N ALA A 114 -10.50 11.37 13.02
CA ALA A 114 -11.18 10.22 12.42
C ALA A 114 -10.68 8.88 12.98
N LEU A 115 -9.36 8.73 13.13
CA LEU A 115 -8.74 7.52 13.69
C LEU A 115 -8.98 7.41 15.19
N GLY A 116 -8.93 8.53 15.92
CA GLY A 116 -9.24 8.57 17.36
C GLY A 116 -10.69 8.22 17.68
N ALA A 117 -11.61 8.40 16.72
CA ALA A 117 -13.01 8.01 16.85
C ALA A 117 -13.27 6.52 16.57
N LEU A 118 -12.26 5.72 16.18
CA LEU A 118 -12.43 4.28 15.94
C LEU A 118 -12.55 3.52 17.27
N THR A 119 -13.41 2.49 17.31
CA THR A 119 -13.45 1.54 18.43
C THR A 119 -12.36 0.46 18.32
N CYS A 120 -11.76 0.31 17.13
CA CYS A 120 -10.63 -0.57 16.90
C CYS A 120 -9.80 -0.07 15.72
N LEU A 121 -8.49 0.02 15.94
CA LEU A 121 -7.48 0.27 14.92
C LEU A 121 -6.38 -0.78 15.11
N ALA A 122 -6.35 -1.79 14.24
CA ALA A 122 -5.37 -2.85 14.26
C ALA A 122 -4.40 -2.73 13.08
N LEU A 123 -3.11 -2.85 13.36
CA LEU A 123 -2.03 -2.95 12.40
C LEU A 123 -1.32 -4.28 12.63
N ASP A 124 -1.21 -5.10 11.60
CA ASP A 124 -0.59 -6.42 11.66
C ASP A 124 0.39 -6.57 10.50
N ALA A 125 1.58 -7.11 10.71
CA ALA A 125 2.52 -7.40 9.62
C ALA A 125 3.50 -8.52 9.98
N GLY A 126 4.02 -9.22 8.97
CA GLY A 126 5.07 -10.22 9.15
C GLY A 126 6.41 -9.54 9.46
N ASN A 127 7.16 -10.04 10.44
CA ASN A 127 8.45 -9.46 10.85
C ASN A 127 9.57 -9.59 9.80
N ARG A 128 9.31 -10.30 8.70
CA ARG A 128 10.19 -10.50 7.54
C ARG A 128 9.46 -10.23 6.23
N ASP A 129 8.46 -9.35 6.24
CA ASP A 129 7.70 -8.93 5.05
C ASP A 129 8.64 -8.41 3.95
N GLU A 130 8.50 -8.98 2.74
CA GLU A 130 9.37 -8.78 1.59
C GLU A 130 9.32 -7.35 1.03
N TYR A 131 8.24 -6.61 1.32
CA TYR A 131 8.06 -5.22 0.94
C TYR A 131 8.27 -4.27 2.12
N GLY A 132 8.80 -4.77 3.25
CA GLY A 132 9.11 -3.93 4.41
C GLY A 132 7.88 -3.35 5.11
N LEU A 133 6.69 -3.93 4.92
CA LEU A 133 5.44 -3.36 5.46
C LEU A 133 5.36 -3.38 6.99
N HIS A 134 6.14 -4.23 7.65
CA HIS A 134 6.30 -4.17 9.10
C HIS A 134 7.00 -2.88 9.57
N PHE A 135 7.93 -2.32 8.79
CA PHE A 135 8.49 -1.01 9.10
C PHE A 135 7.46 0.11 8.94
N ALA A 136 6.62 0.03 7.90
CA ALA A 136 5.52 0.97 7.70
C ALA A 136 4.49 0.89 8.84
N ALA A 137 4.12 -0.33 9.26
CA ALA A 137 3.22 -0.57 10.38
C ALA A 137 3.78 -0.01 11.70
N ARG A 138 5.07 -0.22 11.99
CA ARG A 138 5.76 0.40 13.15
C ARG A 138 5.70 1.92 13.09
N ALA A 139 5.99 2.52 11.93
CA ALA A 139 5.98 3.97 11.75
C ALA A 139 4.59 4.58 11.99
N LEU A 140 3.54 3.96 11.43
CA LEU A 140 2.15 4.32 11.69
C LEU A 140 1.81 4.18 13.18
N ALA A 141 2.11 3.03 13.79
CA ALA A 141 1.81 2.78 15.20
C ALA A 141 2.46 3.83 16.11
N ASN A 142 3.73 4.19 15.85
CA ASN A 142 4.43 5.22 16.61
C ASN A 142 3.77 6.59 16.46
N ARG A 143 3.39 6.97 15.23
CA ARG A 143 2.70 8.25 14.95
C ARG A 143 1.32 8.34 15.59
N PHE A 144 0.59 7.23 15.61
CA PHE A 144 -0.74 7.15 16.25
C PHE A 144 -0.63 7.27 17.77
N ARG A 145 0.28 6.50 18.38
CA ARG A 145 0.53 6.57 19.83
C ARG A 145 0.98 7.97 20.28
N ALA A 146 1.86 8.62 19.51
CA ALA A 146 2.32 9.98 19.79
C ALA A 146 1.19 11.02 19.80
N ARG A 147 0.08 10.75 19.10
CA ARG A 147 -1.12 11.59 19.04
C ARG A 147 -2.23 11.11 19.99
N GLY A 148 -1.95 10.14 20.85
CA GLY A 148 -2.94 9.59 21.79
C GLY A 148 -3.99 8.68 21.14
N ILE A 149 -3.80 8.25 19.90
CA ILE A 149 -4.71 7.32 19.21
C ILE A 149 -4.44 5.89 19.71
N ALA A 150 -5.48 5.21 20.18
CA ALA A 150 -5.40 3.81 20.54
C ALA A 150 -5.19 2.95 19.29
N VAL A 151 -4.02 2.30 19.20
CA VAL A 151 -3.67 1.39 18.11
C VAL A 151 -3.14 0.08 18.68
N ASP A 152 -3.71 -1.01 18.19
CA ASP A 152 -3.17 -2.34 18.36
C ASP A 152 -2.18 -2.62 17.23
N HIS A 153 -0.93 -2.90 17.57
CA HIS A 153 0.11 -3.22 16.59
C HIS A 153 0.70 -4.58 16.94
N THR A 154 0.58 -5.52 16.02
CA THR A 154 1.07 -6.88 16.15
C THR A 154 2.03 -7.21 15.02
N GLU A 155 3.09 -7.93 15.34
CA GLU A 155 3.94 -8.57 14.35
C GLU A 155 3.94 -10.08 14.56
N PHE A 156 4.01 -10.84 13.48
CA PHE A 156 4.08 -12.30 13.53
C PHE A 156 5.33 -12.82 12.82
N ASP A 157 5.74 -14.04 13.16
CA ASP A 157 6.84 -14.70 12.48
C ASP A 157 6.43 -15.11 11.07
N GLY A 158 6.89 -14.37 10.05
CA GLY A 158 6.47 -14.59 8.67
C GLY A 158 6.73 -13.40 7.75
N GLY A 159 6.35 -13.56 6.48
CA GLY A 159 6.45 -12.55 5.43
C GLY A 159 5.09 -11.98 5.01
N HIS A 160 5.06 -11.39 3.83
CA HIS A 160 3.89 -10.80 3.17
C HIS A 160 2.90 -11.86 2.66
N ARG A 161 3.40 -13.07 2.41
CA ARG A 161 2.63 -14.16 1.80
C ARG A 161 2.10 -15.13 2.85
N GLY A 162 1.02 -15.85 2.50
CA GLY A 162 0.46 -16.89 3.37
C GLY A 162 -0.21 -16.35 4.62
N THR A 163 -0.76 -15.14 4.56
CA THR A 163 -1.32 -14.41 5.72
C THR A 163 -2.76 -14.80 6.08
N THR A 164 -3.34 -15.84 5.46
CA THR A 164 -4.69 -16.32 5.77
C THR A 164 -4.96 -16.51 7.28
N PRO A 165 -4.06 -17.14 8.07
CA PRO A 165 -4.29 -17.28 9.51
C PRO A 165 -4.36 -15.95 10.28
N ARG A 166 -3.82 -14.86 9.71
CA ARG A 166 -3.90 -13.53 10.33
C ARG A 166 -5.31 -12.97 10.28
N PHE A 167 -6.10 -13.32 9.26
CA PHE A 167 -7.52 -12.96 9.23
C PHE A 167 -8.27 -13.61 10.39
N GLU A 168 -8.00 -14.88 10.71
CA GLU A 168 -8.61 -15.57 11.86
C GLU A 168 -8.22 -14.91 13.19
N ALA A 169 -6.99 -14.39 13.31
CA ALA A 169 -6.53 -13.70 14.50
C ALA A 169 -7.14 -12.29 14.67
N VAL A 170 -7.35 -11.56 13.58
CA VAL A 170 -7.70 -10.13 13.62
C VAL A 170 -9.20 -9.88 13.41
N LEU A 171 -9.87 -10.61 12.52
CA LEU A 171 -11.30 -10.40 12.22
C LEU A 171 -12.21 -10.50 13.46
N PRO A 172 -12.06 -11.48 14.38
CA PRO A 172 -12.90 -11.55 15.57
C PRO A 172 -12.85 -10.27 16.42
N ARG A 173 -11.68 -9.60 16.46
CA ARG A 173 -11.47 -8.37 17.21
C ARG A 173 -12.17 -7.19 16.55
N VAL A 174 -12.07 -7.08 15.22
CA VAL A 174 -12.77 -6.06 14.43
C VAL A 174 -14.28 -6.24 14.57
N ILE A 175 -14.79 -7.47 14.41
CA ILE A 175 -16.21 -7.80 14.55
C ILE A 175 -16.71 -7.45 15.95
N ALA A 176 -15.98 -7.84 17.00
CA ALA A 176 -16.34 -7.51 18.38
C ALA A 176 -16.35 -6.00 18.64
N ALA A 177 -15.45 -5.23 18.03
CA ALA A 177 -15.41 -3.78 18.15
C ALA A 177 -16.56 -3.06 17.44
N ILE A 178 -17.05 -3.63 16.33
CA ILE A 178 -18.21 -3.11 15.59
C ILE A 178 -19.51 -3.48 16.34
N ALA A 179 -19.62 -4.71 16.85
CA ALA A 179 -20.83 -5.20 17.52
C ALA A 179 -21.13 -4.52 18.87
N ARG A 180 -20.18 -3.78 19.44
CA ARG A 180 -20.33 -3.02 20.70
C ARG A 180 -20.92 -1.61 20.50
N ARG A 181 -21.19 -1.19 19.25
CA ARG A 181 -21.79 0.11 18.93
C ARG A 181 -23.30 0.02 18.78
#